data_AF-A0A558DGL7-F1
#
_entry.id   AF-A0A558DGL7-F1
#
_cell.length_a   1.000
_cell.length_b   1.000
_cell.length_c   1.000
_cell.angle_alpha   90.00
_cell.angle_beta   90.00
_cell.angle_gamma   90.00
#
_symmetry.space_group_name_H-M   'P 1'
#
loop_
_entity.id
_entity.type
_entity.pdbx_description
1 polymer ?
#
loop_
_entity_poly.entity_id
_entity_poly.type
_entity_poly.pdbx_seq_one_letter_code
_entity_poly.pdbx_strand_id
1 'polypeptide(L)'
;MSHNNDSDWVLVFGALLLGGAALAVWQFSTWVGLDMATGFTVLWRTALVIALVVVAVKVFYAELADIWPLAVAGVWIAWWPALDYWALQSGGIPVWAGFEGHDTSGVWWSNGYSKWGVTAATLGLGYSLRKLFR
;
A
#
# COMPACT_ATOMS: atom_id res chain seq x y z
N MET A 1 -9.57 35.18 32.18
CA MET A 1 -10.06 34.10 31.30
C MET A 1 -9.19 34.12 30.04
N SER A 2 -8.18 33.27 29.96
CA SER A 2 -7.19 33.26 28.87
C SER A 2 -6.74 31.82 28.66
N HIS A 3 -7.45 31.09 27.80
CA HIS A 3 -7.09 29.70 27.46
C HIS A 3 -7.68 29.25 26.11
N ASN A 4 -7.74 30.12 25.09
CA ASN A 4 -8.34 29.76 23.78
C ASN A 4 -7.37 29.86 22.59
N ASN A 5 -6.28 30.62 22.65
CA ASN A 5 -5.42 30.82 21.47
C ASN A 5 -4.61 29.57 21.09
N ASP A 6 -4.11 28.80 22.05
CA ASP A 6 -3.32 27.59 21.76
C ASP A 6 -4.19 26.49 21.14
N SER A 7 -5.46 26.40 21.52
CA SER A 7 -6.42 25.45 20.95
C SER A 7 -6.78 25.82 19.50
N ASP A 8 -6.90 27.11 19.19
CA ASP A 8 -7.22 27.57 17.84
C ASP A 8 -6.09 27.29 16.85
N TRP A 9 -4.82 27.48 17.26
CA TRP A 9 -3.67 27.15 16.41
C TRP A 9 -3.55 25.65 16.13
N VAL A 10 -3.84 24.80 17.13
CA VAL A 10 -3.85 23.34 16.94
C VAL A 10 -4.94 22.92 15.95
N LEU A 11 -6.12 23.53 16.01
CA LEU A 11 -7.20 23.26 15.06
C LEU A 11 -6.85 23.71 13.64
N VAL A 12 -6.25 24.89 13.48
CA VAL A 12 -5.80 25.40 12.16
C VAL A 12 -4.70 24.50 11.58
N PHE A 13 -3.70 24.11 12.38
CA PHE A 13 -2.64 23.21 11.92
C PHE A 13 -3.20 21.82 11.58
N GLY A 14 -4.11 21.31 12.40
CA GLY A 14 -4.81 20.05 12.15
C GLY A 14 -5.60 20.08 10.84
N ALA A 15 -6.35 21.16 10.60
CA ALA A 15 -7.10 21.35 9.36
C ALA A 15 -6.19 21.45 8.13
N LEU A 16 -5.06 22.15 8.23
CA LEU A 16 -4.06 22.24 7.16
C LEU A 16 -3.42 20.89 6.85
N LEU A 17 -3.07 20.11 7.88
CA LEU A 17 -2.51 18.77 7.71
C LEU A 17 -3.52 17.82 7.07
N LEU A 18 -4.77 17.81 7.55
CA LEU A 18 -5.83 16.98 7.00
C LEU A 18 -6.16 17.38 5.55
N GLY A 19 -6.27 18.68 5.27
CA GLY A 19 -6.49 19.21 3.93
C GLY A 19 -5.36 18.86 2.98
N GLY A 20 -4.10 19.04 3.42
CA GLY A 20 -2.92 18.66 2.63
C GLY A 20 -2.85 17.17 2.35
N ALA A 21 -3.14 16.32 3.34
CA ALA A 21 -3.20 14.88 3.16
C ALA A 21 -4.32 14.47 2.18
N ALA A 22 -5.51 15.08 2.30
CA ALA A 22 -6.61 14.83 1.37
C ALA A 22 -6.26 15.24 -0.07
N LEU A 23 -5.60 16.38 -0.26
CA LEU A 23 -5.12 16.82 -1.57
C LEU A 23 -4.05 15.88 -2.15
N ALA A 24 -3.12 15.40 -1.32
CA ALA A 24 -2.10 14.45 -1.75
C ALA A 24 -2.74 13.11 -2.19
N VAL A 25 -3.69 12.60 -1.41
CA VAL A 25 -4.48 11.41 -1.76
C VAL A 25 -5.25 11.64 -3.05
N TRP A 26 -5.92 12.78 -3.20
CA TRP A 26 -6.70 13.11 -4.39
C TRP A 26 -5.82 13.18 -5.64
N GLN A 27 -4.67 13.85 -5.56
CA GLN A 27 -3.71 13.96 -6.66
C GLN A 27 -3.17 12.59 -7.06
N PHE A 28 -2.79 11.77 -6.07
CA PHE A 28 -2.32 10.41 -6.29
C PHE A 28 -3.40 9.54 -6.93
N SER A 29 -4.61 9.52 -6.36
CA SER A 29 -5.77 8.79 -6.89
C SER A 29 -6.04 9.18 -8.34
N THR A 30 -6.05 10.47 -8.65
CA THR A 30 -6.28 10.96 -10.01
C THR A 30 -5.18 10.53 -10.97
N TRP A 31 -3.91 10.58 -10.54
CA TRP A 31 -2.77 10.16 -11.36
C TRP A 31 -2.78 8.65 -11.67
N VAL A 32 -3.18 7.83 -10.71
CA VAL A 32 -3.20 6.36 -10.82
C VAL A 32 -4.57 5.85 -11.35
N GLY A 33 -5.54 6.74 -11.53
CA GLY A 33 -6.90 6.39 -11.98
C GLY A 33 -7.71 5.61 -10.94
N LEU A 34 -7.47 5.85 -9.65
CA LEU A 34 -8.16 5.22 -8.52
C LEU A 34 -9.21 6.16 -7.93
N ASP A 35 -10.19 5.61 -7.22
CA ASP A 35 -11.01 6.39 -6.31
C ASP A 35 -10.19 6.83 -5.07
N MET A 36 -10.70 7.79 -4.30
CA MET A 36 -9.98 8.31 -3.13
C MET A 36 -9.81 7.27 -2.02
N ALA A 37 -10.76 6.33 -1.83
CA ALA A 37 -10.64 5.34 -0.76
C ALA A 37 -9.59 4.28 -1.09
N THR A 38 -9.57 3.78 -2.33
CA THR A 38 -8.52 2.86 -2.77
C THR A 38 -7.15 3.52 -2.80
N GLY A 39 -7.06 4.74 -3.34
CA GLY A 39 -5.79 5.48 -3.37
C GLY A 39 -5.25 5.79 -1.97
N PHE A 40 -6.11 6.18 -1.03
CA PHE A 40 -5.74 6.32 0.38
C PHE A 40 -5.21 5.01 0.95
N THR A 41 -5.90 3.89 0.69
CA THR A 41 -5.50 2.58 1.20
C THR A 41 -4.11 2.17 0.69
N VAL A 42 -3.83 2.39 -0.61
CA VAL A 42 -2.52 2.08 -1.20
C VAL A 42 -1.41 2.97 -0.63
N LEU A 43 -1.67 4.29 -0.53
CA LEU A 43 -0.72 5.24 0.06
C LEU A 43 -0.43 4.91 1.52
N TRP A 44 -1.46 4.66 2.33
CA TRP A 44 -1.32 4.32 3.73
C TRP A 44 -0.52 3.03 3.92
N ARG A 45 -0.85 1.96 3.17
CA ARG A 45 -0.11 0.69 3.25
C ARG A 45 1.35 0.85 2.82
N THR A 46 1.61 1.64 1.78
CA THR A 46 2.97 1.92 1.31
C THR A 46 3.75 2.74 2.34
N ALA A 47 3.11 3.74 2.95
CA ALA A 47 3.70 4.53 4.04
C ALA A 47 4.04 3.65 5.25
N LEU A 48 3.19 2.68 5.60
CA LEU A 48 3.48 1.71 6.66
C LEU A 48 4.70 0.84 6.31
N VAL A 49 4.82 0.36 5.08
CA VAL A 49 6.01 -0.41 4.65
C VAL A 49 7.27 0.44 4.77
N ILE A 50 7.22 1.70 4.33
CA ILE A 50 8.35 2.64 4.47
C ILE A 50 8.69 2.86 5.94
N ALA A 51 7.69 3.09 6.80
CA ALA A 51 7.89 3.27 8.24
C ALA A 51 8.56 2.03 8.87
N LEU A 52 8.12 0.82 8.51
CA LEU A 52 8.73 -0.42 8.98
C LEU A 52 10.20 -0.57 8.53
N VAL A 53 10.50 -0.21 7.28
CA VAL A 53 11.89 -0.20 6.78
C VAL A 53 12.74 0.82 7.54
N VAL A 54 12.22 2.03 7.78
CA VAL A 54 12.92 3.06 8.55
C VAL A 54 13.19 2.57 9.98
N VAL A 55 12.20 1.96 10.63
CA VAL A 55 12.36 1.38 11.97
C VAL A 55 13.40 0.26 11.95
N ALA A 56 13.34 -0.66 10.98
CA ALA A 56 14.33 -1.73 10.83
C ALA A 56 15.77 -1.20 10.70
N VAL A 57 15.98 -0.17 9.88
CA VAL A 57 17.31 0.40 9.64
C VAL A 57 17.79 1.28 10.80
N LYS A 58 16.92 2.13 11.37
CA LYS A 58 17.31 3.16 12.34
C LYS A 58 17.27 2.68 13.79
N VAL A 59 16.34 1.78 14.12
CA VAL A 59 16.14 1.29 15.48
C VAL A 59 16.81 -0.07 15.67
N PHE A 60 16.67 -0.96 14.68
CA PHE A 60 17.25 -2.31 14.75
C PHE A 60 18.58 -2.46 14.02
N TYR A 61 19.12 -1.37 13.44
CA TYR A 61 20.39 -1.35 12.71
C TYR A 61 20.51 -2.41 11.60
N ALA A 62 19.37 -2.83 11.03
CA ALA A 62 19.37 -3.77 9.93
C ALA A 62 19.97 -3.13 8.67
N GLU A 63 20.79 -3.88 7.94
CA GLU A 63 21.26 -3.42 6.63
C GLU A 63 20.09 -3.41 5.65
N LEU A 64 19.94 -2.31 4.90
CA LEU A 64 18.93 -2.23 3.83
C LEU A 64 19.06 -3.40 2.85
N ALA A 65 20.28 -3.85 2.60
CA ALA A 65 20.58 -4.96 1.72
C ALA A 65 20.13 -6.33 2.25
N ASP A 66 19.83 -6.48 3.54
CA ASP A 66 19.22 -7.69 4.11
C ASP A 66 17.68 -7.64 4.07
N ILE A 67 17.09 -6.44 4.16
CA ILE A 67 15.63 -6.28 4.28
C ILE A 67 14.94 -5.86 2.98
N TRP A 68 15.68 -5.52 1.91
CA TRP A 68 15.09 -5.10 0.65
C TRP A 68 14.12 -6.13 0.02
N PRO A 69 14.32 -7.47 0.11
CA PRO A 69 13.35 -8.41 -0.45
C PRO A 69 12.01 -8.30 0.26
N LEU A 70 12.04 -8.09 1.59
CA LEU A 70 10.85 -7.90 2.41
C LEU A 70 10.17 -6.56 2.11
N ALA A 71 10.95 -5.50 1.89
CA ALA A 71 10.42 -4.19 1.51
C ALA A 71 9.68 -4.25 0.17
N VAL A 72 10.26 -4.89 -0.85
CA VAL A 72 9.64 -5.05 -2.17
C VAL A 72 8.37 -5.92 -2.08
N ALA A 73 8.42 -7.01 -1.32
CA ALA A 73 7.24 -7.85 -1.07
C ALA A 73 6.13 -7.06 -0.35
N GLY A 74 6.49 -6.22 0.62
CA GLY A 74 5.55 -5.34 1.32
C GLY A 74 4.87 -4.34 0.38
N VAL A 75 5.65 -3.69 -0.51
CA VAL A 75 5.10 -2.78 -1.53
C VAL A 75 4.16 -3.52 -2.48
N TRP A 76 4.54 -4.72 -2.94
CA TRP A 76 3.66 -5.56 -3.77
C TRP A 76 2.30 -5.80 -3.09
N ILE A 77 2.31 -6.19 -1.82
CA ILE A 77 1.08 -6.41 -1.03
C ILE A 77 0.29 -5.11 -0.85
N ALA A 78 0.97 -3.98 -0.64
CA ALA A 78 0.34 -2.68 -0.44
C ALA A 78 -0.47 -2.22 -1.66
N TRP A 79 -0.07 -2.63 -2.86
CA TRP A 79 -0.69 -2.23 -4.13
C TRP A 79 -1.86 -3.12 -4.59
N TRP A 80 -2.14 -4.22 -3.89
CA TRP A 80 -3.28 -5.09 -4.22
C TRP A 80 -4.64 -4.39 -4.34
N PRO A 81 -5.01 -3.44 -3.45
CA PRO A 81 -6.27 -2.71 -3.60
C PRO A 81 -6.40 -1.98 -4.94
N ALA A 82 -5.32 -1.44 -5.49
CA ALA A 82 -5.33 -0.82 -6.82
C ALA A 82 -5.55 -1.86 -7.93
N LEU A 83 -4.87 -3.01 -7.84
CA LEU A 83 -5.05 -4.12 -8.78
C LEU A 83 -6.49 -4.65 -8.76
N ASP A 84 -7.10 -4.72 -7.58
CA ASP A 84 -8.50 -5.09 -7.42
C ASP A 84 -9.41 -4.04 -8.05
N TYR A 85 -9.21 -2.74 -7.74
CA TYR A 85 -10.00 -1.65 -8.30
C TYR A 85 -9.97 -1.59 -9.83
N TRP A 86 -8.78 -1.73 -10.42
CA TRP A 86 -8.64 -1.78 -11.88
C TRP A 86 -9.33 -3.00 -12.49
N ALA A 87 -9.32 -4.15 -11.81
CA ALA A 87 -10.07 -5.32 -12.25
C ALA A 87 -11.57 -5.04 -12.29
N LEU A 88 -12.11 -4.40 -11.25
CA LEU A 88 -13.52 -4.02 -11.17
C LEU A 88 -13.93 -3.05 -12.28
N GLN A 89 -13.08 -2.06 -12.55
CA GLN A 89 -13.35 -1.05 -13.56
C GLN A 89 -13.24 -1.60 -14.99
N SER A 90 -12.46 -2.66 -15.20
CA SER A 90 -12.36 -3.37 -16.49
C SER A 90 -13.54 -4.30 -16.81
N GLY A 91 -14.56 -4.38 -15.93
CA GLY A 91 -15.76 -5.19 -16.12
C GLY A 91 -15.76 -6.53 -15.36
N GLY A 92 -14.79 -6.77 -14.46
CA GLY A 92 -14.73 -7.97 -13.63
C GLY A 92 -15.35 -7.75 -12.25
N ILE A 93 -16.53 -8.33 -12.01
CA ILE A 93 -17.31 -8.54 -10.77
C ILE A 93 -16.68 -8.05 -9.42
N PRO A 94 -17.42 -7.28 -8.58
CA PRO A 94 -16.94 -6.74 -7.29
C PRO A 94 -16.52 -7.76 -6.21
N VAL A 95 -15.41 -7.47 -5.52
CA VAL A 95 -14.86 -8.25 -4.39
C VAL A 95 -15.80 -8.31 -3.16
N TRP A 96 -16.80 -7.43 -3.07
CA TRP A 96 -17.78 -7.46 -1.97
C TRP A 96 -18.88 -8.51 -2.15
N ALA A 97 -18.99 -9.13 -3.33
CA ALA A 97 -19.93 -10.21 -3.57
C ALA A 97 -19.31 -11.54 -3.08
N GLY A 98 -19.46 -11.81 -1.78
CA GLY A 98 -19.17 -13.12 -1.19
C GLY A 98 -20.14 -14.20 -1.66
N PHE A 99 -20.20 -14.50 -2.96
CA PHE A 99 -21.07 -15.52 -3.51
C PHE A 99 -20.32 -16.49 -4.43
N GLU A 100 -20.30 -17.73 -3.96
CA GLU A 100 -20.05 -18.98 -4.66
C GLU A 100 -20.78 -19.01 -6.02
N GLY A 101 -20.08 -19.34 -7.10
CA GLY A 101 -20.74 -19.99 -8.24
C GLY A 101 -20.85 -19.26 -9.59
N HIS A 102 -20.10 -18.19 -9.86
CA HIS A 102 -19.98 -17.70 -11.25
C HIS A 102 -18.51 -17.53 -11.66
N ASP A 103 -18.17 -18.18 -12.78
CA ASP A 103 -16.87 -18.23 -13.43
C ASP A 103 -16.06 -16.92 -13.32
N THR A 104 -15.17 -16.85 -12.33
CA THR A 104 -14.10 -15.86 -12.20
C THR A 104 -12.95 -16.15 -13.17
N SER A 105 -13.26 -16.65 -14.37
CA SER A 105 -12.29 -17.21 -15.32
C SER A 105 -11.58 -16.16 -16.18
N GLY A 106 -11.77 -14.86 -15.92
CA GLY A 106 -11.25 -13.78 -16.77
C GLY A 106 -9.99 -13.06 -16.30
N VAL A 107 -9.63 -13.11 -15.01
CA VAL A 107 -8.63 -12.21 -14.46
C VAL A 107 -7.52 -13.01 -13.76
N TRP A 108 -6.39 -13.20 -14.45
CA TRP A 108 -5.28 -14.05 -14.00
C TRP A 108 -4.70 -13.66 -12.62
N TRP A 109 -4.89 -12.40 -12.18
CA TRP A 109 -4.48 -11.93 -10.86
C TRP A 109 -5.55 -12.12 -9.77
N SER A 110 -6.84 -12.30 -10.10
CA SER A 110 -7.93 -12.49 -9.13
C SER A 110 -7.81 -13.79 -8.32
N ASN A 111 -7.00 -14.74 -8.77
CA ASN A 111 -7.05 -16.11 -8.28
C ASN A 111 -6.13 -16.36 -7.06
N GLY A 112 -5.65 -15.30 -6.39
CA GLY A 112 -4.76 -15.37 -5.21
C GLY A 112 -3.33 -15.89 -5.51
N TYR A 113 -3.16 -16.65 -6.59
CA TYR A 113 -1.87 -17.18 -7.05
C TYR A 113 -0.88 -16.06 -7.40
N SER A 114 -1.32 -14.99 -8.06
CA SER A 114 -0.43 -13.86 -8.36
C SER A 114 -0.03 -13.11 -7.09
N LYS A 115 -0.92 -13.00 -6.11
CA LYS A 115 -0.64 -12.33 -4.84
C LYS A 115 0.47 -13.03 -4.09
N TRP A 116 0.22 -14.28 -3.74
CA TRP A 116 1.14 -15.07 -2.91
C TRP A 116 2.31 -15.63 -3.72
N GLY A 117 2.10 -15.95 -4.99
CA GLY A 117 3.14 -16.44 -5.90
C GLY A 117 4.19 -15.38 -6.20
N VAL A 118 3.81 -14.15 -6.55
CA VAL A 118 4.77 -13.06 -6.74
C VAL A 118 5.45 -12.73 -5.40
N THR A 119 4.71 -12.69 -4.29
CA THR A 119 5.30 -12.48 -2.95
C THR A 119 6.36 -13.55 -2.64
N ALA A 120 6.03 -14.83 -2.82
CA ALA A 120 6.95 -15.93 -2.57
C ALA A 120 8.15 -15.91 -3.53
N ALA A 121 7.94 -15.58 -4.81
CA ALA A 121 9.01 -15.42 -5.78
C ALA A 121 9.93 -14.24 -5.42
N THR A 122 9.39 -13.09 -5.04
CA THR A 122 10.16 -11.91 -4.61
C THR A 122 11.00 -12.23 -3.38
N LEU A 123 10.44 -12.88 -2.36
CA LEU A 123 11.20 -13.27 -1.17
C LEU A 123 12.23 -14.35 -1.48
N GLY A 124 11.84 -15.43 -2.17
CA GLY A 124 12.72 -16.54 -2.50
C GLY A 124 13.88 -16.12 -3.38
N LEU A 125 13.61 -15.43 -4.50
CA LEU A 125 14.64 -14.92 -5.40
C LEU A 125 15.45 -13.81 -4.74
N GLY A 126 14.81 -12.88 -4.04
CA GLY A 126 15.50 -11.76 -3.40
C GLY A 126 16.51 -12.21 -2.34
N TYR A 127 16.14 -13.16 -1.47
CA TYR A 127 17.08 -13.72 -0.51
C TYR A 127 18.12 -14.65 -1.14
N SER A 128 17.76 -15.38 -2.21
CA SER A 128 18.74 -16.19 -2.96
C SER A 128 19.80 -15.32 -3.62
N LEU A 129 19.41 -14.20 -4.23
CA LEU A 129 20.33 -13.21 -4.80
C LEU A 129 21.20 -12.58 -3.71
N ARG A 130 20.61 -12.17 -2.58
CA ARG A 130 21.39 -11.66 -1.45
C ARG A 130 22.44 -12.66 -0.98
N LYS A 131 22.11 -13.95 -0.93
CA LYS A 131 23.05 -15.02 -0.56
C LYS A 131 24.18 -15.19 -1.59
N LEU A 132 23.92 -14.95 -2.88
CA LEU A 132 24.91 -15.07 -3.95
C LEU A 132 25.90 -13.89 -4.00
N PHE A 133 25.47 -12.69 -3.58
CA PHE A 133 26.28 -11.47 -3.60
C PHE A 133 26.85 -11.07 -2.22
N ARG A 134 26.78 -11.98 -1.24
CA ARG A 134 27.41 -11.83 0.08
C ARG A 134 28.78 -12.52 0.08
#